data_AF-A0A2J6HNM3-F1
#
_entry.id   AF-A0A2J6HNM3-F1
#
_cell.length_a   1.000
_cell.length_b   1.000
_cell.length_c   1.000
_cell.angle_alpha   90.00
_cell.angle_beta   90.00
_cell.angle_gamma   90.00
#
_symmetry.space_group_name_H-M   'P 1'
#
loop_
_entity.id
_entity.type
_entity.pdbx_description
1 polymer ?
#
loop_
_entity_poly.entity_id
_entity_poly.type
_entity_poly.pdbx_seq_one_letter_code
_entity_poly.pdbx_strand_id
1 'polypeptide(L)'
;MNDKVKNIRFNYKLWIETHDGKNILGDGKWQLLRDIEETGSLKYAMEKNGWTYRKTWDNLKKIEDNLGFPIIQTTRGGCDGGCTSLTDEGKRIVEIFNKFHEEYDRLFREMSNRICNELLDDNQ
;
A
#
# COMPACT_ATOMS: atom_id res chain seq x y z
N MET A 1 1.10 -6.94 36.37
CA MET A 1 0.08 -7.12 35.32
C MET A 1 0.02 -5.89 34.42
N ASN A 2 -0.01 -4.68 34.99
CA ASN A 2 0.04 -3.40 34.28
C ASN A 2 1.16 -3.25 33.23
N ASP A 3 2.38 -3.74 33.50
CA ASP A 3 3.49 -3.60 32.53
C ASP A 3 3.31 -4.45 31.26
N LYS A 4 2.56 -5.55 31.34
CA LYS A 4 2.25 -6.39 30.17
C LYS A 4 1.17 -5.76 29.30
N VAL A 5 0.16 -5.13 29.90
CA VAL A 5 -0.92 -4.42 29.19
C VAL A 5 -0.37 -3.18 28.49
N LYS A 6 0.55 -2.43 29.13
CA LYS A 6 1.26 -1.31 28.51
C LYS A 6 2.10 -1.69 27.28
N ASN A 7 2.40 -2.98 27.09
CA ASN A 7 3.20 -3.48 25.96
C ASN A 7 2.33 -4.05 24.82
N ILE A 8 1.01 -3.84 24.86
CA ILE A 8 0.10 -4.27 23.78
C ILE A 8 0.07 -3.21 22.68
N ARG A 9 0.15 -3.67 21.43
CA ARG A 9 -0.02 -2.83 20.23
C ARG A 9 -1.04 -3.46 19.29
N PHE A 10 -2.06 -2.69 18.94
CA PHE A 10 -2.99 -3.07 17.88
C PHE A 10 -2.39 -2.76 16.51
N ASN A 11 -2.63 -3.65 15.55
CA ASN A 11 -2.27 -3.46 14.15
C ASN A 11 -3.42 -3.93 13.25
N TYR A 12 -3.49 -3.40 12.04
CA TYR A 12 -4.47 -3.79 11.02
C TYR A 12 -3.83 -3.74 9.64
N LYS A 13 -4.51 -4.29 8.64
CA LYS A 13 -4.10 -4.28 7.23
C LYS A 13 -5.28 -3.89 6.37
N LEU A 14 -5.03 -3.08 5.34
CA LEU A 14 -6.05 -2.74 4.34
C LEU A 14 -5.72 -3.41 3.02
N TRP A 15 -6.77 -3.76 2.28
CA TRP A 15 -6.64 -4.22 0.91
C TRP A 15 -7.90 -3.87 0.11
N ILE A 16 -7.71 -3.75 -1.20
CA ILE A 16 -8.74 -3.60 -2.22
C ILE A 16 -8.80 -4.92 -2.99
N GLU A 17 -10.01 -5.43 -3.18
CA GLU A 17 -10.29 -6.57 -4.04
C GLU A 17 -11.49 -6.26 -4.94
N THR A 18 -11.58 -6.99 -6.05
CA THR A 18 -12.79 -7.01 -6.87
C THR A 18 -13.91 -7.72 -6.13
N HIS A 19 -15.17 -7.51 -6.56
CA HIS A 19 -16.31 -8.20 -5.96
C HIS A 19 -16.27 -9.73 -6.09
N ASP A 20 -15.57 -10.27 -7.09
CA ASP A 20 -15.32 -11.71 -7.25
C ASP A 20 -14.08 -12.21 -6.46
N GLY A 21 -13.52 -11.38 -5.56
CA GLY A 21 -12.48 -11.77 -4.60
C GLY A 21 -11.05 -11.74 -5.13
N LYS A 22 -10.78 -11.11 -6.28
CA LYS A 22 -9.41 -10.98 -6.80
C LYS A 22 -8.71 -9.79 -6.16
N ASN A 23 -7.56 -10.05 -5.56
CA ASN A 23 -6.77 -9.01 -4.91
C ASN A 23 -6.26 -7.97 -5.94
N ILE A 24 -6.52 -6.70 -5.66
CA ILE A 24 -6.01 -5.56 -6.42
C ILE A 24 -4.81 -4.98 -5.68
N LEU A 25 -5.06 -4.34 -4.54
CA LEU A 25 -4.06 -3.56 -3.83
C LEU A 25 -4.06 -3.93 -2.36
N GLY A 26 -2.91 -3.84 -1.73
CA GLY A 26 -2.74 -3.86 -0.28
C GLY A 26 -1.47 -3.08 0.05
N ASP A 27 -1.17 -2.85 1.32
CA ASP A 27 -0.13 -1.90 1.78
C ASP A 27 1.18 -1.99 0.98
N GLY A 28 1.70 -3.20 0.73
CA GLY A 28 2.94 -3.39 -0.01
C GLY A 28 2.88 -2.99 -1.49
N LYS A 29 1.80 -3.34 -2.19
CA LYS A 29 1.63 -2.94 -3.60
C LYS A 29 1.32 -1.46 -3.72
N TRP A 30 0.58 -0.91 -2.76
CA TRP A 30 0.32 0.52 -2.66
C TRP A 30 1.60 1.33 -2.49
N GLN A 31 2.47 0.92 -1.56
CA GLN A 31 3.76 1.58 -1.35
C GLN A 31 4.62 1.56 -2.61
N LEU A 32 4.65 0.43 -3.34
CA LEU A 32 5.34 0.34 -4.63
C LEU A 32 4.80 1.38 -5.64
N LEU A 33 3.48 1.51 -5.79
CA LEU A 33 2.90 2.46 -6.74
C LEU A 33 3.21 3.91 -6.37
N ARG A 34 3.16 4.24 -5.07
CA ARG A 34 3.59 5.54 -4.56
C ARG A 34 5.05 5.82 -4.86
N ASP A 35 5.92 4.84 -4.65
CA ASP A 35 7.35 4.99 -4.93
C ASP A 35 7.63 5.16 -6.44
N ILE A 36 6.85 4.51 -7.30
CA ILE A 36 6.91 4.74 -8.75
C ILE A 36 6.50 6.17 -9.10
N GLU A 37 5.44 6.68 -8.48
CA GLU A 37 5.00 8.07 -8.66
C GLU A 37 6.05 9.09 -8.17
N GLU A 38 6.64 8.86 -7.00
CA GLU A 38 7.67 9.72 -6.41
C GLU A 38 8.97 9.72 -7.22
N THR A 39 9.39 8.56 -7.75
CA THR A 39 10.71 8.39 -8.38
C THR A 39 10.68 8.46 -9.90
N GLY A 40 9.52 8.27 -10.54
CA GLY A 40 9.41 8.09 -11.99
C GLY A 40 10.13 6.86 -12.54
N SER A 41 10.51 5.92 -11.68
CA SER A 41 11.34 4.77 -12.02
C SER A 41 10.94 3.52 -11.24
N LEU A 42 10.48 2.50 -11.97
CA LEU A 42 10.19 1.20 -11.37
C LEU A 42 11.42 0.61 -10.68
N LYS A 43 12.61 0.80 -11.25
CA LYS A 43 13.87 0.28 -10.71
C LYS A 43 14.14 0.86 -9.31
N TYR A 44 14.07 2.18 -9.17
CA TYR A 44 14.33 2.83 -7.88
C TYR A 44 13.24 2.49 -6.84
N ALA A 45 11.98 2.42 -7.27
CA ALA A 45 10.89 1.96 -6.41
C ALA A 45 11.12 0.54 -5.88
N MET A 46 11.62 -0.38 -6.71
CA MET A 46 11.94 -1.75 -6.27
C MET A 46 13.13 -1.83 -5.33
N GLU A 47 14.20 -1.07 -5.59
CA GLU A 47 15.39 -1.01 -4.74
C GLU A 47 15.03 -0.50 -3.33
N LYS A 48 14.16 0.51 -3.23
CA LYS A 48 13.64 1.04 -1.96
C LYS A 48 12.90 0.00 -1.12
N ASN A 49 12.20 -0.94 -1.78
CA ASN A 49 11.38 -1.95 -1.11
C ASN A 49 12.04 -3.34 -1.00
N GLY A 50 13.21 -3.55 -1.61
CA GLY A 50 13.87 -4.87 -1.67
C GLY A 50 13.15 -5.88 -2.57
N TRP A 51 12.43 -5.42 -3.61
CA TRP A 51 11.68 -6.29 -4.51
C TRP A 51 12.50 -6.70 -5.73
N THR A 52 12.27 -7.92 -6.24
CA THR A 52 12.90 -8.38 -7.48
C THR A 52 12.08 -7.94 -8.70
N TYR A 53 12.78 -7.59 -9.78
CA TYR A 53 12.18 -7.13 -11.04
C TYR A 53 11.01 -8.00 -11.51
N ARG A 54 11.24 -9.32 -11.59
CA ARG A 54 10.25 -10.28 -12.07
C ARG A 54 8.99 -10.31 -11.21
N LYS A 55 9.13 -10.38 -9.88
CA LYS A 55 8.00 -10.44 -8.96
C LYS A 55 7.17 -9.14 -9.01
N THR A 56 7.84 -8.00 -9.12
CA THR A 56 7.20 -6.70 -9.25
C THR A 56 6.40 -6.61 -10.54
N TRP A 57 7.00 -6.99 -11.66
CA TRP A 57 6.33 -6.97 -12.96
C TRP A 57 5.12 -7.91 -13.00
N ASP A 58 5.26 -9.14 -12.47
CA ASP A 58 4.16 -10.09 -12.36
C ASP A 58 3.01 -9.55 -11.48
N ASN A 59 3.34 -8.83 -10.41
CA ASN A 59 2.34 -8.20 -9.54
C ASN A 59 1.61 -7.05 -10.25
N LEU A 60 2.33 -6.16 -10.92
CA LEU A 60 1.75 -5.03 -11.65
C LEU A 60 0.82 -5.54 -12.76
N LYS A 61 1.27 -6.53 -13.52
CA LYS A 61 0.45 -7.16 -14.56
C LYS A 61 -0.82 -7.79 -14.00
N LYS A 62 -0.74 -8.50 -12.87
CA LYS A 62 -1.93 -9.05 -12.21
C LYS A 62 -2.92 -7.98 -11.77
N ILE A 63 -2.43 -6.83 -11.31
CA ILE A 63 -3.29 -5.70 -10.95
C ILE A 63 -4.03 -5.20 -12.20
N GLU A 64 -3.31 -4.96 -13.30
CA GLU A 64 -3.90 -4.52 -14.58
C GLU A 64 -4.90 -5.55 -15.13
N ASP A 65 -4.56 -6.84 -15.09
CA ASP A 65 -5.43 -7.93 -15.54
C ASP A 65 -6.73 -7.99 -14.72
N ASN A 66 -6.66 -7.77 -13.40
CA ASN A 66 -7.82 -7.78 -12.53
C ASN A 66 -8.68 -6.50 -12.67
N LEU A 67 -8.07 -5.36 -13.01
CA LEU A 67 -8.74 -4.08 -13.20
C LEU A 67 -9.30 -3.89 -14.61
N GLY A 68 -8.70 -4.54 -15.61
CA GLY A 68 -9.06 -4.39 -17.02
C GLY A 68 -8.49 -3.15 -17.70
N PHE A 69 -7.53 -2.45 -17.07
CA PHE A 69 -6.87 -1.26 -17.62
C PHE A 69 -5.43 -1.11 -17.08
N PRO A 70 -4.54 -0.45 -17.83
CA PRO A 70 -3.16 -0.22 -17.38
C PRO A 70 -3.12 0.79 -16.22
N ILE A 71 -2.30 0.49 -15.22
CA ILE A 71 -2.04 1.37 -14.07
C ILE A 71 -0.64 2.00 -14.14
N ILE A 72 0.24 1.44 -14.99
CA ILE A 72 1.55 2.00 -15.27
C ILE A 72 1.74 2.21 -16.77
N GLN A 73 2.62 3.14 -17.12
CA GLN A 73 3.09 3.36 -18.48
C GLN A 73 4.62 3.39 -18.47
N THR A 74 5.21 2.71 -19.46
CA THR A 74 6.66 2.61 -19.60
C THR A 74 7.09 3.18 -20.94
N THR A 75 8.00 4.15 -20.90
CA THR A 75 8.67 4.64 -22.11
C THR A 75 9.96 3.85 -22.29
N ARG A 76 10.15 3.26 -23.48
CA ARG A 76 11.43 2.63 -23.83
C ARG A 76 12.49 3.72 -23.96
N GLY A 77 13.49 3.71 -23.08
CA GLY A 77 14.64 4.60 -23.16
C GLY A 77 15.87 3.86 -23.70
N GLY A 78 16.67 4.58 -24.51
CA GLY A 78 18.01 4.17 -24.93
C GLY A 78 19.01 4.20 -23.76
N CYS A 79 20.22 4.74 -23.96
CA CYS A 79 21.36 4.61 -23.04
C CYS A 79 21.10 4.93 -21.55
N ASP A 80 20.09 5.73 -21.21
CA ASP A 80 19.76 6.14 -19.83
C ASP A 80 18.67 5.27 -19.15
N GLY A 81 18.15 4.24 -19.82
CA GLY A 81 17.14 3.32 -19.28
C GLY A 81 15.70 3.79 -19.48
N GLY A 82 14.74 2.86 -19.34
CA GLY A 82 13.32 3.14 -19.51
C GLY A 82 12.70 3.81 -18.27
N CYS A 83 11.85 4.81 -18.48
CA CYS A 83 11.07 5.46 -17.42
C CYS A 83 9.75 4.73 -17.21
N THR A 84 9.30 4.60 -15.97
CA THR A 84 7.98 4.02 -15.64
C THR A 84 7.24 4.98 -14.72
N SER A 85 6.04 5.37 -15.11
CA SER A 85 5.17 6.24 -14.32
C SER A 85 3.76 5.63 -14.20
N LEU A 86 2.95 6.14 -13.27
CA LEU A 86 1.55 5.78 -13.19
C LEU A 86 0.76 6.38 -14.36
N THR A 87 -0.23 5.65 -14.87
CA THR A 87 -1.29 6.22 -15.71
C THR A 87 -2.21 7.10 -14.87
N ASP A 88 -3.11 7.86 -15.50
CA ASP A 88 -4.08 8.68 -14.75
C ASP A 88 -5.02 7.81 -13.90
N GLU A 89 -5.40 6.63 -14.41
CA GLU A 89 -6.15 5.62 -13.65
C GLU A 89 -5.32 5.06 -12.49
N GLY A 90 -4.03 4.78 -12.71
CA GLY A 90 -3.11 4.33 -11.67
C GLY A 90 -3.00 5.35 -10.52
N LYS A 91 -2.85 6.64 -10.85
CA LYS A 91 -2.83 7.73 -9.85
C LYS A 91 -4.13 7.80 -9.06
N ARG A 92 -5.28 7.68 -9.73
CA ARG A 92 -6.60 7.69 -9.07
C ARG A 92 -6.73 6.55 -8.05
N ILE A 93 -6.24 5.36 -8.37
CA ILE A 93 -6.27 4.22 -7.44
C ILE A 93 -5.40 4.49 -6.22
N VAL A 94 -4.17 4.97 -6.43
CA VAL A 94 -3.27 5.34 -5.33
C VAL A 94 -3.90 6.39 -4.43
N GLU A 95 -4.50 7.42 -5.01
CA GLU A 95 -5.15 8.51 -4.28
C GLU A 95 -6.36 8.04 -3.46
N ILE A 96 -7.20 7.16 -4.01
CA ILE A 96 -8.32 6.57 -3.27
C ILE A 96 -7.81 5.78 -2.07
N PHE A 97 -6.74 5.00 -2.26
CA PHE A 97 -6.21 4.19 -1.17
C PHE A 97 -5.44 5.01 -0.13
N ASN A 98 -4.78 6.12 -0.54
CA ASN A 98 -4.22 7.12 0.37
C ASN A 98 -5.30 7.67 1.30
N LYS A 99 -6.41 8.16 0.74
CA LYS A 99 -7.52 8.72 1.53
C LYS A 99 -8.11 7.69 2.48
N PHE A 100 -8.27 6.46 2.01
CA PHE A 100 -8.78 5.39 2.85
C PHE A 100 -7.84 5.08 4.02
N HIS A 101 -6.54 5.00 3.78
CA HIS A 101 -5.54 4.88 4.84
C HIS A 101 -5.61 6.05 5.83
N GLU A 102 -5.67 7.30 5.36
CA GLU A 102 -5.72 8.48 6.23
C GLU A 102 -6.92 8.47 7.18
N GLU A 103 -8.12 8.19 6.65
CA GLU A 103 -9.34 8.11 7.44
C GLU A 103 -9.30 6.94 8.43
N TYR A 104 -8.89 5.76 7.97
CA TYR A 104 -8.87 4.56 8.79
C TYR A 104 -7.78 4.60 9.86
N ASP A 105 -6.59 5.13 9.56
CA ASP A 105 -5.49 5.26 10.52
C ASP A 105 -5.88 6.16 11.69
N ARG A 106 -6.63 7.22 11.40
CA ARG A 106 -7.15 8.11 12.43
C ARG A 106 -8.14 7.37 13.33
N LEU A 107 -9.17 6.74 12.75
CA LEU A 107 -10.19 6.01 13.51
C LEU A 107 -9.58 4.85 14.32
N PHE A 108 -8.67 4.11 13.70
CA PHE A 108 -7.97 2.99 14.32
C PHE A 108 -7.13 3.45 15.50
N ARG A 109 -6.42 4.58 15.39
CA ARG A 109 -5.63 5.15 16.48
C ARG A 109 -6.50 5.58 17.65
N GLU A 110 -7.59 6.29 17.39
CA GLU A 110 -8.55 6.73 18.42
C GLU A 110 -9.14 5.51 19.16
N MET A 111 -9.58 4.49 18.42
CA MET A 111 -10.13 3.26 18.98
C MET A 111 -9.09 2.46 19.77
N SER A 112 -7.87 2.31 19.23
CA SER A 112 -6.78 1.58 19.89
C SER A 112 -6.41 2.23 21.22
N ASN A 113 -6.33 3.56 21.27
CA ASN A 113 -6.02 4.28 22.50
C ASN A 113 -7.12 4.11 23.54
N ARG A 114 -8.40 4.20 23.13
CA ARG A 114 -9.54 4.01 24.03
C ARG A 114 -9.53 2.61 24.66
N ILE A 115 -9.38 1.56 23.85
CA ILE A 115 -9.36 0.17 24.32
C ILE A 115 -8.15 -0.08 25.22
N CYS A 116 -6.98 0.48 24.89
CA CYS A 116 -5.81 0.39 25.77
C CYS A 116 -6.06 1.03 27.14
N ASN A 117 -6.76 2.17 27.20
CA ASN A 117 -7.09 2.82 28.47
C ASN A 117 -8.09 2.00 29.29
N GLU A 118 -9.15 1.47 28.66
CA GLU A 118 -10.11 0.55 29.31
C GLU A 118 -9.40 -0.65 29.95
N LEU A 119 -8.46 -1.27 29.22
CA LEU A 119 -7.66 -2.38 29.75
C LEU A 119 -6.74 -1.99 30.92
N LEU A 120 -6.34 -0.73 31.04
CA LEU A 120 -5.51 -0.25 32.15
C LEU A 120 -6.36 0.13 33.38
N ASP A 121 -7.56 0.64 33.17
CA ASP A 121 -8.49 1.06 34.22
C ASP A 121 -9.15 -0.14 34.91
N ASP A 122 -9.45 -1.23 34.18
CA ASP A 122 -10.01 -2.49 34.73
C ASP A 122 -9.01 -3.30 35.59
N ASN A 123 -7.77 -2.83 35.73
CA ASN A 123 -6.70 -3.47 36.53
C ASN A 123 -6.34 -2.70 37.82
N GLN A 124 -7.19 -1.76 38.27
CA GLN A 124 -7.16 -1.15 39.61
C GLN A 124 -8.11 -1.86 40.57
#